data_AF-A0A1Z4BQG2-F1
#
_entry.id   AF-A0A1Z4BQG2-F1
#
_cell.length_a   1.000
_cell.length_b   1.000
_cell.length_c   1.000
_cell.angle_alpha   90.00
_cell.angle_beta   90.00
_cell.angle_gamma   90.00
#
_symmetry.space_group_name_H-M   'P 1'
#
loop_
_entity.id
_entity.type
_entity.pdbx_description
1 polymer ?
#
loop_
_entity_poly.entity_id
_entity_poly.type
_entity_poly.pdbx_seq_one_letter_code
_entity_poly.pdbx_strand_id
1 'polypeptide(L)' 'MPKMKKVLIILATALVVFACNGQTPKNKHTDTTTTPKTITEKEAIEAFKKQKHRFEIKGYKIYYRNLNNTK' A
#
# COMPACT_ATOMS: atom_id res chain seq x y z
N MET A 1 -3.79 42.99 23.50
CA MET A 1 -2.62 42.09 23.42
C MET A 1 -2.72 41.11 22.23
N PRO A 2 -2.61 41.57 20.96
CA PRO A 2 -2.87 40.72 19.78
C PRO A 2 -1.65 39.89 19.33
N LYS A 3 -0.43 40.34 19.68
CA LYS A 3 0.83 39.73 19.23
C LYS A 3 1.07 38.33 19.80
N MET A 4 0.78 38.09 21.08
CA MET A 4 1.02 36.79 21.71
C MET A 4 0.09 35.68 21.21
N LYS A 5 -1.15 36.03 20.83
CA LYS A 5 -2.10 35.06 20.24
C LYS A 5 -1.60 34.49 18.91
N LYS A 6 -0.98 35.32 18.06
CA LYS A 6 -0.43 34.88 16.77
C LYS A 6 0.77 33.94 16.96
N VAL A 7 1.64 34.21 17.93
CA VAL A 7 2.79 33.36 18.25
C VAL A 7 2.35 32.00 18.78
N LEU A 8 1.36 31.97 19.68
CA LEU A 8 0.77 30.74 20.20
C LEU A 8 0.16 29.87 19.09
N ILE A 9 -0.50 30.48 18.12
CA ILE A 9 -1.10 29.76 16.97
C ILE A 9 0.00 29.14 16.09
N ILE A 10 1.07 29.88 15.79
CA ILE A 10 2.20 29.38 14.97
C ILE A 10 2.94 28.24 15.70
N LEU A 11 3.09 28.34 17.02
CA LEU A 11 3.73 27.29 17.81
C LEU A 11 2.87 26.01 17.84
N ALA A 12 1.56 26.15 18.00
CA ALA A 12 0.63 25.02 18.00
C ALA A 12 0.61 24.30 16.63
N THR A 13 0.57 25.05 15.52
CA THR A 13 0.60 24.45 14.18
C THR A 13 1.92 23.74 13.89
N ALA A 14 3.06 24.31 14.30
CA ALA A 14 4.36 23.64 14.16
C ALA A 14 4.41 22.32 14.95
N LEU A 15 3.92 22.29 16.20
CA LEU A 15 3.87 21.06 17.01
C LEU A 15 2.98 19.98 16.41
N VAL A 16 1.82 20.34 15.84
CA VAL A 16 0.93 19.39 15.14
C VAL A 16 1.61 18.80 13.90
N VAL A 17 2.30 19.64 13.11
CA VAL A 17 3.06 19.19 11.93
C VAL A 17 4.20 18.25 12.35
N PHE A 18 4.94 18.55 13.41
CA PHE A 18 5.98 17.64 13.93
C PHE A 18 5.41 16.33 14.51
N ALA A 19 4.26 16.37 15.18
CA ALA A 19 3.61 15.18 15.71
C ALA A 19 3.01 14.29 14.61
N CYS A 20 2.40 14.88 13.58
CA CYS A 20 1.80 14.15 12.46
C CYS A 20 2.83 13.70 11.42
N ASN A 21 3.91 14.46 11.17
CA ASN A 21 4.97 14.07 10.23
C ASN A 21 6.09 13.24 10.89
N GLY A 22 6.21 13.26 12.23
CA GLY A 22 7.12 12.40 13.00
C GLY A 22 6.59 10.99 13.25
N GLN A 23 5.32 10.74 12.89
CA GLN A 23 4.75 9.40 12.92
C GLN A 23 5.25 8.60 11.72
N THR A 24 6.47 8.06 11.85
CA THR A 24 6.79 6.81 11.14
C THR A 24 5.63 5.85 11.40
N PRO A 25 5.06 5.19 10.38
CA PRO A 25 3.97 4.27 10.58
C PRO A 25 4.44 3.21 11.57
N LYS A 26 3.97 3.29 12.82
CA LYS A 26 4.11 2.27 13.87
C LYS A 26 3.25 1.03 13.58
N ASN A 27 2.98 0.80 12.29
CA ASN A 27 2.61 -0.48 11.73
C ASN A 27 3.66 -0.81 10.66
N LYS A 28 4.92 -0.90 11.10
CA LYS A 28 5.73 -1.98 10.56
C LYS A 28 4.99 -3.24 10.96
N HIS A 29 4.45 -3.93 9.96
CA HIS A 29 4.07 -5.32 10.04
C HIS A 29 5.27 -6.09 10.59
N THR A 30 5.36 -6.18 11.91
CA THR A 30 6.32 -6.99 12.61
C THR A 30 5.59 -8.29 12.81
N ASP A 31 5.65 -9.13 11.78
CA ASP A 31 5.74 -10.59 11.85
C ASP A 31 5.55 -11.17 10.45
N THR A 32 6.50 -10.88 9.56
CA THR A 32 7.22 -11.94 8.85
C THR A 32 8.53 -11.32 8.38
N THR A 33 9.66 -11.80 8.86
CA THR A 33 10.92 -11.71 8.12
C THR A 33 10.73 -12.56 6.85
N THR A 34 9.95 -12.07 5.91
CA THR A 34 10.10 -12.45 4.52
C THR A 34 11.06 -11.43 4.00
N THR A 35 12.37 -11.71 4.12
CA THR A 35 13.30 -11.29 3.07
C THR A 35 12.51 -11.44 1.77
N PRO A 36 12.30 -10.40 0.95
CA PRO A 36 11.59 -10.58 -0.31
C PRO A 36 12.30 -11.74 -0.98
N LYS A 37 11.65 -12.91 -1.04
CA LYS A 37 12.22 -14.01 -1.82
C LYS A 37 12.26 -13.40 -3.19
N THR A 38 13.47 -13.22 -3.74
CA THR A 38 13.62 -12.83 -5.13
C THR A 38 13.04 -13.99 -5.91
N ILE A 39 11.74 -13.94 -6.15
CA ILE A 39 11.03 -14.92 -6.94
C ILE A 39 11.68 -14.81 -8.29
N THR A 40 12.31 -15.90 -8.74
CA THR A 40 12.91 -15.90 -10.06
C THR A 40 11.80 -15.68 -11.08
N GLU A 41 12.12 -15.04 -12.22
CA GLU A 41 11.12 -14.76 -13.25
C GLU A 41 10.31 -16.01 -13.64
N LYS A 42 10.97 -17.18 -13.65
CA LYS A 42 10.34 -18.48 -13.90
C LYS A 42 9.27 -18.84 -12.87
N GLU A 43 9.58 -18.69 -11.59
CA GLU A 43 8.63 -18.97 -10.50
C GLU A 43 7.46 -17.97 -10.50
N ALA A 44 7.73 -16.70 -10.83
CA ALA A 44 6.69 -15.68 -10.94
C ALA A 44 5.73 -15.99 -12.10
N ILE A 45 6.26 -16.42 -13.25
CA ILE A 45 5.47 -16.85 -14.41
C ILE A 45 4.66 -18.12 -14.10
N GLU A 46 5.25 -19.09 -13.39
CA GLU A 46 4.54 -20.32 -13.03
C GLU A 46 3.39 -20.05 -12.04
N ALA A 47 3.64 -19.21 -11.03
CA ALA A 47 2.62 -18.77 -10.09
C ALA A 47 1.49 -18.02 -10.82
N PHE A 48 1.83 -17.12 -11.75
CA PHE A 48 0.87 -16.38 -12.56
C PHE A 48 -0.03 -17.29 -13.41
N LYS A 49 0.55 -18.33 -14.04
CA LYS A 49 -0.21 -19.32 -14.84
C LYS A 49 -1.17 -20.17 -14.01
N LYS A 50 -0.86 -20.42 -12.73
CA LYS A 50 -1.71 -21.20 -11.81
C LYS A 50 -2.91 -20.41 -11.27
N GLN A 51 -2.96 -19.09 -11.47
CA GLN A 51 -4.06 -18.26 -10.98
C GLN A 51 -5.35 -18.52 -11.75
N LYS A 52 -6.45 -18.78 -11.02
CA LYS A 52 -7.79 -18.98 -11.61
C LYS A 52 -8.39 -17.71 -12.20
N HIS A 53 -8.00 -16.53 -11.69
CA HIS A 53 -8.46 -15.22 -12.14
C HIS A 53 -7.25 -14.29 -12.27
N ARG A 54 -7.35 -13.31 -13.16
CA ARG A 54 -6.28 -12.37 -13.50
C ARG A 54 -6.13 -11.30 -12.42
N PHE A 55 -7.23 -10.67 -12.01
CA PHE A 55 -7.28 -9.66 -10.94
C PHE A 55 -8.66 -9.61 -10.27
N GLU A 56 -8.73 -9.13 -9.04
CA GLU A 56 -9.99 -8.80 -8.35
C GLU A 56 -10.08 -7.28 -8.15
N ILE A 57 -11.19 -6.68 -8.59
CA ILE A 57 -11.41 -5.23 -8.50
C ILE A 57 -12.79 -5.00 -7.90
N LYS A 58 -12.88 -4.33 -6.74
CA LYS A 58 -14.15 -4.07 -6.03
C LYS A 58 -15.00 -5.34 -5.81
N GLY A 59 -14.37 -6.48 -5.51
CA GLY A 59 -15.05 -7.77 -5.34
C GLY A 59 -15.40 -8.50 -6.64
N TYR A 60 -15.14 -7.90 -7.81
CA TYR A 60 -15.35 -8.54 -9.11
C TYR A 60 -14.07 -9.24 -9.58
N LYS A 61 -14.18 -10.53 -9.91
CA LYS A 61 -13.08 -11.34 -10.42
C LYS A 61 -13.02 -11.24 -11.95
N ILE A 62 -11.88 -10.77 -12.45
CA ILE A 62 -11.59 -10.69 -13.88
C ILE A 62 -10.88 -11.97 -14.30
N TYR A 63 -11.52 -12.78 -15.14
CA TYR A 63 -10.97 -14.04 -15.63
C TYR A 63 -10.21 -13.84 -16.94
N TYR A 64 -9.30 -14.77 -17.24
CA TYR A 64 -8.69 -14.83 -18.57
C TYR A 64 -9.78 -15.06 -19.61
N ARG A 65 -9.74 -14.29 -20.70
CA ARG A 65 -10.63 -14.51 -21.84
C ARG A 65 -10.26 -15.87 -22.45
N ASN A 66 -11.20 -16.80 -22.45
CA ASN A 66 -11.04 -18.04 -23.20
C ASN A 66 -11.29 -17.74 -24.69
N LEU A 67 -10.20 -17.58 -25.46
CA LEU A 67 -10.25 -17.27 -26.89
C LEU A 67 -10.73 -18.45 -27.75
N ASN A 68 -10.89 -19.64 -27.17
CA ASN A 68 -11.31 -20.84 -27.91
C ASN A 68 -12.84 -20.98 -28.03
N ASN A 69 -13.62 -20.09 -27.40
CA ASN A 69 -15.08 -20.12 -27.41
C ASN A 69 -15.73 -19.03 -28.27
N THR A 70 -14.94 -18.25 -28.99
CA THR A 70 -15.43 -17.32 -30.02
C THR A 70 -15.31 -17.99 -31.38
N LYS A 71 -16.34 -18.75 -31.74
CA LYS A 71 -16.62 -19.14 -33.14
C LYS A 71 -17.17 -17.94 -33.89
#